data_AF-A0A3N2C819-F1
#
_entry.id   AF-A0A3N2C819-F1
#
_cell.length_a   1.000
_cell.length_b   1.000
_cell.length_c   1.000
_cell.angle_alpha   90.00
_cell.angle_beta   90.00
_cell.angle_gamma   90.00
#
_symmetry.space_group_name_H-M   'P 1'
#
loop_
_entity.id
_entity.type
_entity.pdbx_description
1 polymer ?
#
loop_
_entity_poly.entity_id
_entity_poly.type
_entity_poly.pdbx_seq_one_letter_code
_entity_poly.pdbx_strand_id
1 'polypeptide(L)'
;MRCITYAGENVVTTDEVAALLVELTAELAKRGRAEAVTIPIVVDADVEDASAQLVIGLGNDVLSVPHAWDQEVPDFSEAESRLQGYLDDIRPSTTAYEPRDSIETSDVLEDPDLDLRDFAR
;
A
#
# COMPACT_ATOMS: atom_id res chain seq x y z
N MET A 1 -12.08 -14.64 -5.88
CA MET A 1 -11.06 -14.11 -6.80
C MET A 1 -11.29 -12.63 -7.03
N ARG A 2 -10.26 -11.92 -7.48
CA ARG A 2 -10.30 -10.48 -7.74
C ARG A 2 -9.74 -10.19 -9.13
N CYS A 3 -10.34 -9.20 -9.80
CA CYS A 3 -9.78 -8.60 -10.99
C CYS A 3 -9.03 -7.33 -10.58
N ILE A 4 -7.76 -7.28 -10.92
CA ILE A 4 -6.87 -6.13 -10.73
C ILE A 4 -6.77 -5.38 -12.05
N THR A 5 -7.02 -4.08 -12.03
CA THR A 5 -6.71 -3.18 -13.14
C THR A 5 -5.46 -2.38 -12.82
N TYR A 6 -4.48 -2.41 -13.71
CA TYR A 6 -3.24 -1.65 -13.59
C TYR A 6 -2.80 -1.13 -14.95
N ALA A 7 -2.55 0.18 -15.06
CA ALA A 7 -2.14 0.84 -16.31
C ALA A 7 -3.06 0.54 -17.52
N GLY A 8 -4.35 0.25 -17.27
CA GLY A 8 -5.33 -0.11 -18.29
C GLY A 8 -5.45 -1.61 -18.59
N GLU A 9 -4.54 -2.42 -18.08
CA GLU A 9 -4.57 -3.88 -18.23
C GLU A 9 -5.31 -4.54 -17.06
N ASN A 10 -6.01 -5.64 -17.34
CA ASN A 10 -6.77 -6.40 -16.35
C ASN A 10 -6.14 -7.79 -16.15
N VAL A 11 -5.96 -8.18 -14.89
CA VAL A 11 -5.51 -9.52 -14.51
C VAL A 11 -6.38 -10.09 -13.41
N VAL A 12 -6.61 -11.40 -13.40
CA VAL A 12 -7.36 -12.09 -12.35
C VAL A 12 -6.39 -12.82 -11.44
N THR A 13 -6.59 -12.73 -10.13
CA THR A 13 -5.77 -13.41 -9.11
C THR A 13 -6.60 -13.74 -7.86
N THR A 14 -5.99 -14.41 -6.87
CA THR A 14 -6.65 -14.75 -5.60
C THR A 14 -6.99 -13.50 -4.78
N ASP A 15 -7.90 -13.64 -3.83
CA ASP A 15 -8.31 -12.53 -2.97
C ASP A 15 -7.15 -12.02 -2.11
N GLU A 16 -6.32 -12.95 -1.64
CA GLU A 16 -5.14 -12.74 -0.80
C GLU A 16 -4.05 -11.98 -1.57
N VAL A 17 -3.67 -12.45 -2.76
CA VAL A 17 -2.67 -11.77 -3.61
C VAL A 17 -3.14 -10.37 -3.99
N ALA A 18 -4.42 -10.22 -4.33
CA ALA A 18 -5.00 -8.92 -4.65
C ALA A 18 -4.98 -7.94 -3.46
N ALA A 19 -5.26 -8.43 -2.24
CA ALA A 19 -5.20 -7.61 -1.03
C ALA A 19 -3.77 -7.14 -0.74
N LEU A 20 -2.79 -8.05 -0.80
CA LEU A 20 -1.37 -7.74 -0.60
C LEU A 20 -0.88 -6.71 -1.63
N LEU A 21 -1.31 -6.83 -2.89
CA LEU A 21 -0.91 -5.91 -3.95
C LEU A 21 -1.43 -4.48 -3.72
N VAL A 22 -2.69 -4.34 -3.31
CA VAL A 22 -3.28 -3.03 -2.98
C VAL A 22 -2.53 -2.40 -1.81
N GLU A 23 -2.22 -3.20 -0.78
CA GLU A 23 -1.51 -2.70 0.39
C GLU A 23 -0.06 -2.30 0.07
N LEU A 24 0.65 -3.13 -0.70
CA LEU A 24 1.99 -2.83 -1.20
C LEU A 24 2.02 -1.54 -2.01
N THR A 25 1.01 -1.32 -2.85
CA THR A 25 0.86 -0.07 -3.62
C THR A 25 0.69 1.14 -2.72
N ALA A 26 -0.17 1.05 -1.70
CA ALA A 26 -0.36 2.12 -0.75
C ALA A 26 0.93 2.42 0.03
N GLU A 27 1.64 1.38 0.47
CA GLU A 27 2.89 1.52 1.21
C GLU A 27 4.03 2.13 0.36
N LEU A 28 4.19 1.70 -0.89
CA LEU A 28 5.17 2.27 -1.81
C LEU A 28 4.85 3.74 -2.12
N ALA A 29 3.58 4.06 -2.35
CA ALA A 29 3.12 5.42 -2.60
C ALA A 29 3.41 6.36 -1.42
N LYS A 30 3.15 5.94 -0.17
CA LYS A 30 3.47 6.73 1.04
C LYS A 30 4.95 7.11 1.14
N ARG A 31 5.84 6.26 0.60
CA ARG A 31 7.30 6.47 0.63
C ARG A 31 7.84 7.16 -0.62
N GLY A 32 6.99 7.44 -1.60
CA GLY A 32 7.40 7.96 -2.90
C GLY A 32 8.35 7.04 -3.67
N ARG A 33 8.21 5.72 -3.49
CA ARG A 33 9.05 4.71 -4.14
C ARG A 33 8.26 4.00 -5.24
N ALA A 34 9.00 3.38 -6.15
CA ALA A 34 8.45 2.47 -7.14
C ALA A 34 9.22 1.14 -7.14
N GLU A 35 8.52 0.05 -7.42
CA GLU A 35 9.08 -1.30 -7.38
C GLU A 35 8.44 -2.22 -8.42
N ALA A 36 9.26 -3.06 -9.05
CA ALA A 36 8.80 -4.09 -9.97
C ALA A 36 8.43 -5.35 -9.20
N VAL A 37 7.20 -5.82 -9.36
CA VAL A 37 6.65 -6.96 -8.64
C VAL A 37 6.13 -7.98 -9.65
N THR A 38 6.35 -9.25 -9.36
CA THR A 38 5.76 -10.37 -10.10
C THR A 38 4.64 -10.96 -9.25
N ILE A 39 3.46 -11.11 -9.83
CA ILE A 39 2.30 -11.72 -9.18
C ILE A 39 1.81 -12.92 -9.97
N PRO A 40 1.33 -13.98 -9.31
CA PRO A 40 0.63 -15.05 -9.98
C PRO A 40 -0.74 -14.56 -10.46
N ILE A 41 -1.13 -14.99 -11.66
CA ILE A 41 -2.39 -14.62 -12.29
C ILE A 41 -3.05 -15.86 -12.90
N VAL A 42 -4.30 -15.70 -13.29
CA VAL A 42 -5.02 -16.67 -14.11
C VAL A 42 -5.34 -16.04 -15.46
N VAL A 43 -4.97 -16.72 -16.56
CA VAL A 43 -5.12 -16.21 -17.94
C VAL A 43 -6.06 -17.07 -18.77
N ASP A 44 -6.09 -18.39 -18.50
CA ASP A 44 -7.03 -19.39 -19.01
C ASP A 44 -6.92 -20.64 -18.12
N ALA A 45 -7.93 -21.51 -18.10
CA ALA A 45 -7.97 -22.70 -17.23
C ALA A 45 -6.82 -23.70 -17.48
N ASP A 46 -6.24 -23.69 -18.68
CA ASP A 46 -5.19 -24.65 -19.09
C ASP A 46 -3.77 -24.13 -18.88
N VAL A 47 -3.60 -22.87 -18.46
CA VAL A 47 -2.27 -22.28 -18.24
C VAL A 47 -1.96 -22.28 -16.75
N GLU A 48 -1.29 -23.35 -16.31
CA GLU A 48 -0.71 -23.41 -14.97
C GLU A 48 0.45 -22.41 -14.84
N ASP A 49 0.66 -21.88 -13.63
CA ASP A 49 1.79 -21.01 -13.25
C ASP A 49 1.94 -19.69 -14.04
N ALA A 50 0.83 -19.14 -14.55
CA ALA A 50 0.89 -17.84 -15.20
C ALA A 50 1.24 -16.72 -14.21
N SER A 51 2.03 -15.75 -14.68
CA SER A 51 2.43 -14.59 -13.89
C SER A 51 2.38 -13.30 -14.69
N ALA A 52 2.11 -12.20 -13.99
CA ALA A 52 2.23 -10.85 -14.50
C ALA A 52 3.36 -10.12 -13.79
N GLN A 53 4.03 -9.23 -14.52
CA GLN A 53 4.98 -8.28 -13.96
C GLN A 53 4.42 -6.87 -14.09
N LEU A 54 4.45 -6.13 -13.00
CA LEU A 54 4.00 -4.74 -12.95
C LEU A 54 4.96 -3.89 -12.11
N VAL A 55 5.09 -2.62 -12.47
CA VAL A 55 5.93 -1.65 -11.76
C VAL A 55 5.04 -0.74 -10.93
N ILE A 56 4.87 -1.03 -9.65
CA ILE A 56 4.04 -0.26 -8.74
C ILE A 56 4.75 1.06 -8.38
N GLY A 57 4.07 2.21 -8.42
CA GLY A 57 4.70 3.51 -8.12
C GLY A 57 3.73 4.69 -8.04
N LEU A 58 4.29 5.89 -7.82
CA LEU A 58 3.57 7.16 -7.76
C LEU A 58 2.95 7.51 -9.13
N GLY A 59 1.70 7.17 -9.37
CA GLY A 59 0.95 7.70 -10.52
C GLY A 59 0.08 6.70 -11.25
N ASN A 60 0.17 5.41 -10.92
CA ASN A 60 -0.75 4.41 -11.44
C ASN A 60 -1.62 3.90 -10.30
N ASP A 61 -2.93 4.14 -10.42
CA ASP A 61 -3.90 3.59 -9.51
C ASP A 61 -4.01 2.07 -9.74
N VAL A 62 -4.13 1.34 -8.64
CA VAL A 62 -4.49 -0.08 -8.64
C VAL A 62 -5.96 -0.18 -8.25
N LEU A 63 -6.78 -0.75 -9.12
CA LEU A 63 -8.18 -1.03 -8.83
C LEU A 63 -8.35 -2.54 -8.60
N SER A 64 -9.01 -2.92 -7.51
CA SER A 64 -9.34 -4.32 -7.21
C SER A 64 -10.84 -4.48 -7.07
N VAL A 65 -11.47 -5.27 -7.95
CA VAL A 65 -12.92 -5.54 -7.94
C VAL A 65 -13.21 -7.03 -7.77
N PRO A 66 -14.34 -7.43 -7.17
CA PRO A 66 -14.72 -8.84 -7.09
C PRO A 66 -14.82 -9.45 -8.48
N HIS A 67 -14.31 -10.67 -8.64
CA HIS A 67 -14.41 -11.44 -9.88
C HIS A 67 -15.01 -12.81 -9.57
N ALA A 68 -16.12 -13.13 -10.24
CA ALA A 68 -16.76 -14.43 -10.10
C ALA A 68 -15.83 -15.51 -10.67
N TRP A 69 -15.65 -16.60 -9.93
CA TRP A 69 -14.81 -17.72 -10.31
C TRP A 69 -15.54 -19.02 -9.96
N ASP A 70 -15.65 -19.92 -10.92
CA ASP A 70 -16.44 -21.15 -10.83
C ASP A 70 -15.59 -22.43 -10.85
N GLN A 71 -14.27 -22.28 -10.97
CA GLN A 71 -13.29 -23.38 -10.97
C GLN A 71 -12.60 -23.51 -9.61
N GLU A 72 -11.73 -24.50 -9.49
CA GLU A 72 -10.84 -24.62 -8.34
C GLU A 72 -9.96 -23.35 -8.22
N VAL A 73 -9.77 -22.89 -6.99
CA VAL A 73 -8.92 -21.72 -6.71
C VAL A 73 -7.47 -22.19 -6.71
N PRO A 74 -6.58 -21.59 -7.51
CA PRO A 74 -5.19 -21.98 -7.53
C PRO A 74 -4.50 -21.65 -6.21
N ASP A 75 -3.54 -22.48 -5.80
CA ASP A 75 -2.73 -22.26 -4.61
C ASP A 75 -1.59 -21.29 -4.90
N PHE A 76 -1.69 -20.08 -4.36
CA PHE A 76 -0.67 -19.02 -4.49
C PHE A 76 0.09 -18.74 -3.19
N SER A 77 0.08 -19.68 -2.23
CA SER A 77 0.67 -19.50 -0.88
C SER A 77 2.14 -19.07 -0.89
N GLU A 78 2.95 -19.56 -1.85
CA GLU A 78 4.36 -19.16 -1.98
C GLU A 78 4.49 -17.68 -2.39
N ALA A 79 3.70 -17.25 -3.37
CA ALA A 79 3.69 -15.87 -3.83
C ALA A 79 3.15 -14.93 -2.76
N GLU A 80 2.11 -15.35 -2.03
CA GLU A 80 1.57 -14.62 -0.88
C GLU A 80 2.66 -14.40 0.19
N SER A 81 3.38 -15.46 0.55
CA SER A 81 4.49 -15.38 1.51
C SER A 81 5.59 -14.41 1.05
N ARG A 82 5.91 -14.42 -0.25
CA ARG A 82 6.90 -13.51 -0.83
C ARG A 82 6.43 -12.05 -0.81
N LEU A 83 5.19 -11.80 -1.22
CA LEU A 83 4.60 -10.46 -1.22
C LEU A 83 4.46 -9.90 0.20
N GLN A 84 4.08 -10.75 1.16
CA GLN A 84 4.06 -10.40 2.58
C GLN A 84 5.46 -10.04 3.08
N GLY A 85 6.48 -10.82 2.73
CA GLY A 85 7.87 -10.49 3.07
C GLY A 85 8.32 -9.12 2.55
N TYR A 86 8.01 -8.79 1.29
CA TYR A 86 8.28 -7.46 0.76
C TYR A 86 7.53 -6.36 1.51
N LEU A 87 6.27 -6.63 1.85
CA LEU A 87 5.45 -5.69 2.57
C LEU A 87 6.00 -5.45 3.98
N ASP A 88 6.46 -6.48 4.66
CA ASP A 88 7.09 -6.41 5.98
C ASP A 88 8.42 -5.65 5.94
N ASP A 89 9.24 -5.85 4.90
CA ASP A 89 10.49 -5.12 4.69
C ASP A 89 10.25 -3.61 4.46
N ILE A 90 9.13 -3.29 3.81
CA ILE A 90 8.78 -1.91 3.48
C ILE A 90 8.13 -1.24 4.70
N ARG A 91 7.20 -1.91 5.39
CA ARG A 91 6.53 -1.41 6.60
C ARG A 91 7.59 -0.99 7.63
N PRO A 92 7.42 0.16 8.31
CA PRO A 92 8.29 0.43 9.44
C PRO A 92 8.03 -0.68 10.46
N SER A 93 9.08 -1.30 10.98
CA SER A 93 8.96 -1.95 12.29
C SER A 93 8.43 -0.86 13.21
N THR A 94 7.19 -1.00 13.68
CA THR A 94 6.66 -0.16 14.75
C THR A 94 7.52 -0.47 15.98
N THR A 95 8.72 0.11 16.05
CA THR A 95 9.31 0.46 17.33
C THR A 95 8.28 1.38 17.93
N ALA A 96 7.53 0.84 18.89
CA ALA A 96 6.56 1.57 19.66
C ALA A 96 7.16 2.94 19.97
N TYR A 97 6.51 3.99 19.51
CA TYR A 97 6.77 5.32 20.04
C TYR A 97 6.34 5.23 21.50
N GLU A 98 7.25 4.86 22.39
CA GLU A 98 7.09 5.16 23.80
C GLU A 98 6.99 6.69 23.83
N PRO A 99 5.83 7.25 24.25
CA PRO A 99 5.73 8.67 24.38
C PRO A 99 6.80 9.10 25.37
N ARG A 100 7.84 9.75 24.87
CA ARG A 100 8.80 10.45 25.73
C ARG A 100 7.99 11.45 26.53
N ASP A 101 8.04 11.26 27.84
CA ASP A 101 7.58 12.10 28.93
C ASP A 101 6.65 13.25 28.57
N SER A 102 5.47 13.21 29.17
CA SER A 102 4.65 14.35 29.59
C SER A 102 5.37 15.69 29.41
N ILE A 103 4.98 16.43 28.39
CA ILE A 103 5.31 17.85 28.31
C ILE A 103 4.62 18.47 29.54
N GLU A 104 5.39 18.77 30.58
CA GLU A 104 4.96 19.69 31.61
C GLU A 104 4.63 21.01 30.91
N THR A 105 3.33 21.32 30.85
CA THR A 105 2.83 22.63 30.42
C THR A 105 3.39 23.69 31.35
N SER A 106 4.53 24.27 31.00
CA SER A 106 5.01 25.56 31.49
C SER A 106 6.12 26.01 30.56
N ASP A 107 5.72 26.57 29.41
CA ASP A 107 6.46 27.63 28.72
C ASP A 107 5.49 28.20 27.66
N VAL A 108 4.50 28.94 28.17
CA VAL A 108 3.87 29.99 27.38
C VAL A 108 4.96 31.03 27.16
N LEU A 109 5.56 31.02 25.98
CA LEU A 109 6.34 32.15 25.51
C LEU A 109 5.37 33.33 25.36
N GLU A 110 5.22 34.11 26.43
CA GLU A 110 4.68 35.46 26.35
C GLU A 110 5.59 36.26 25.42
N ASP A 111 5.14 36.53 24.20
CA ASP A 111 5.72 37.55 23.33
C ASP A 111 5.27 38.93 23.88
N PRO A 112 6.16 39.74 24.48
CA PRO A 112 5.75 41.00 25.11
C PRO A 112 5.54 42.17 24.12
N ASP A 113 5.68 41.97 22.81
CA ASP A 113 5.74 43.06 21.81
C ASP A 113 4.60 43.05 20.77
N LEU A 114 3.48 42.36 21.01
CA LEU A 114 2.27 42.52 20.18
C LEU A 114 1.44 43.72 20.63
N ASP A 115 1.87 44.93 20.25
CA ASP A 115 1.17 46.17 20.53
C ASP A 115 -0.09 46.29 19.62
N LEU A 116 -1.25 46.02 20.20
CA LEU A 116 -2.58 45.95 19.55
C LEU A 116 -3.13 47.32 19.08
N ARG A 117 -2.28 48.32 18.86
CA ARG A 117 -2.66 49.70 18.50
C ARG A 117 -2.41 50.09 17.04
N ASP A 118 -1.78 49.24 16.25
CA ASP A 118 -1.44 49.56 14.84
C ASP A 118 -2.55 49.24 13.81
N PHE A 119 -3.69 48.67 14.23
CA PHE A 119 -4.77 48.29 13.30
C PHE A 119 -5.87 49.33 13.11
N ALA A 120 -5.68 50.57 13.58
CA ALA A 120 -6.64 51.65 13.33
C ALA A 120 -5.96 52.88 12.70
N ARG A 121 -5.78 52.84 11.39
CA ARG A 121 -5.74 54.05 10.57
C ARG A 121 -6.41 53.86 9.21
#